data_AF-A0A7C2QXE4-F1
#
_entry.id   AF-A0A7C2QXE4-F1
#
_cell.length_a   1.000
_cell.length_b   1.000
_cell.length_c   1.000
_cell.angle_alpha   90.00
_cell.angle_beta   90.00
_cell.angle_gamma   90.00
#
_symmetry.space_group_name_H-M   'P 1'
#
loop_
_entity.id
_entity.type
_entity.pdbx_description
1 polymer ?
#
loop_
_entity_poly.entity_id
_entity_poly.type
_entity_poly.pdbx_seq_one_letter_code
_entity_poly.pdbx_strand_id
1 'polypeptide(L)'
;MPPGTFGIGGGRFPERANDAGQWDFALRRSGDAFELAPAALYGLPNGAALSDPIEGRAFDDLREVPRNQPFRSDVARPVRPGLIYFARSRTFASGFYGCQQFAKVQVVAVDATADTVRLKVVANANCGDRRLAR
;
A
#
# COMPACT_ATOMS: atom_id res chain seq x y z
N MET A 1 7.88 3.93 -18.82
CA MET A 1 8.62 3.21 -17.76
C MET A 1 7.63 2.28 -17.07
N PRO A 2 7.95 1.01 -16.78
CA PRO A 2 7.07 0.16 -15.98
C PRO A 2 6.89 0.76 -14.57
N PRO A 3 5.71 0.62 -13.94
CA PRO A 3 5.50 1.11 -12.59
C PRO A 3 6.42 0.39 -11.59
N GLY A 4 6.85 1.09 -10.54
CA GLY A 4 7.53 0.44 -9.42
C GLY A 4 6.50 -0.26 -8.55
N THR A 5 6.67 -1.54 -8.24
CA THR A 5 5.69 -2.31 -7.45
C THR A 5 6.28 -2.77 -6.11
N PHE A 6 5.44 -3.02 -5.11
CA PHE A 6 5.90 -3.50 -3.79
C PHE A 6 4.80 -4.18 -2.97
N GLY A 7 5.17 -5.13 -2.11
CA GLY A 7 4.32 -5.67 -1.04
C GLY A 7 4.56 -5.02 0.34
N ILE A 8 3.51 -4.92 1.17
CA ILE A 8 3.59 -4.28 2.50
C ILE A 8 4.27 -5.14 3.57
N GLY A 9 4.23 -6.47 3.41
CA GLY A 9 4.75 -7.44 4.39
C GLY A 9 6.19 -7.90 4.15
N GLY A 10 6.80 -7.59 3.00
CA GLY A 10 8.09 -8.17 2.60
C GLY A 10 8.85 -7.43 1.49
N GLY A 11 8.27 -6.39 0.88
CA GLY A 11 8.94 -5.59 -0.15
C GLY A 11 9.95 -4.62 0.45
N ARG A 12 11.13 -5.13 0.86
CA ARG A 12 12.27 -4.26 1.20
C ARG A 12 12.81 -3.51 -0.03
N PHE A 13 12.39 -3.94 -1.23
CA PHE A 13 12.80 -3.40 -2.52
C PHE A 13 11.62 -3.38 -3.51
N PRO A 14 11.62 -2.49 -4.50
CA PRO A 14 10.71 -2.57 -5.63
C PRO A 14 10.79 -3.93 -6.32
N GLU A 15 9.63 -4.51 -6.63
CA GLU A 15 9.48 -5.79 -7.32
C GLU A 15 9.25 -5.55 -8.82
N ARG A 16 9.52 -6.55 -9.68
CA ARG A 16 9.18 -6.39 -11.10
C ARG A 16 7.70 -6.71 -11.31
N ALA A 17 7.06 -5.97 -12.21
CA ALA A 17 5.64 -6.15 -12.51
C ALA A 17 5.27 -7.58 -12.96
N ASN A 18 6.19 -8.27 -13.67
CA ASN A 18 6.00 -9.63 -14.19
C ASN A 18 6.46 -10.74 -13.21
N ASP A 19 7.00 -10.40 -12.05
CA ASP A 19 7.37 -11.43 -11.09
C ASP A 19 6.06 -12.14 -10.60
N ALA A 20 6.09 -13.46 -10.43
CA ALA A 20 4.88 -14.28 -10.27
C ALA A 20 4.24 -14.19 -8.86
N GLY A 21 3.12 -13.48 -8.71
CA GLY A 21 2.34 -13.41 -7.45
C GLY A 21 3.01 -12.61 -6.34
N GLN A 22 3.42 -11.35 -6.58
CA GLN A 22 4.55 -10.75 -5.83
C GLN A 22 4.22 -9.52 -4.97
N TRP A 23 3.49 -8.55 -5.51
CA TRP A 23 3.32 -7.25 -4.86
C TRP A 23 1.86 -6.93 -4.51
N ASP A 24 1.65 -5.91 -3.68
CA ASP A 24 0.34 -5.41 -3.26
C ASP A 24 -0.06 -4.15 -4.02
N PHE A 25 0.90 -3.25 -4.24
CA PHE A 25 0.68 -1.92 -4.83
C PHE A 25 1.69 -1.60 -5.93
N ALA A 26 1.24 -0.80 -6.88
CA ALA A 26 2.06 -0.19 -7.91
C ALA A 26 2.08 1.33 -7.72
N LEU A 27 3.27 1.92 -7.74
CA LEU A 27 3.45 3.35 -7.91
C LEU A 27 3.50 3.65 -9.40
N ARG A 28 2.56 4.45 -9.89
CA ARG A 28 2.49 4.86 -11.30
C ARG A 28 2.44 6.37 -11.44
N ARG A 29 2.93 6.86 -12.58
CA ARG A 29 2.78 8.24 -12.99
C ARG A 29 1.50 8.39 -13.83
N SER A 30 0.74 9.45 -13.58
CA SER A 30 -0.51 9.81 -14.24
C SER A 30 -0.42 11.30 -14.62
N GLY A 31 0.07 11.58 -15.83
CA GLY A 31 0.50 12.93 -16.23
C GLY A 31 1.65 13.44 -15.35
N ASP A 32 1.42 14.54 -14.65
CA ASP A 32 2.37 15.15 -13.71
C ASP A 32 2.19 14.68 -12.27
N ALA A 33 1.20 13.82 -12.00
CA ALA A 33 0.92 13.29 -10.68
C ALA A 33 1.41 11.85 -10.53
N PHE A 34 1.59 11.43 -9.28
CA PHE A 34 1.78 10.02 -8.93
C PHE A 34 0.53 9.44 -8.28
N GLU A 35 0.32 8.15 -8.51
CA GLU A 35 -0.78 7.39 -7.93
C GLU A 35 -0.27 6.08 -7.36
N LEU A 36 -0.84 5.69 -6.22
CA LEU A 36 -0.66 4.39 -5.61
C LEU A 36 -1.87 3.52 -5.97
N ALA A 37 -1.63 2.52 -6.80
CA ALA A 37 -2.66 1.67 -7.38
C ALA A 37 -2.60 0.26 -6.79
N PRO A 38 -3.72 -0.28 -6.25
CA PRO A 38 -3.78 -1.68 -5.87
C PRO A 38 -3.58 -2.62 -7.08
N ALA A 39 -3.02 -3.80 -6.83
CA ALA A 39 -2.75 -4.80 -7.86
C ALA A 39 -3.97 -5.22 -8.69
N ALA A 40 -5.18 -5.15 -8.13
CA ALA A 40 -6.41 -5.48 -8.87
C ALA A 40 -6.67 -4.55 -10.06
N LEU A 41 -6.18 -3.30 -10.06
CA LEU A 41 -6.24 -2.40 -11.21
C LEU A 41 -5.38 -2.87 -12.41
N TYR A 42 -4.48 -3.83 -12.17
CA TYR A 42 -3.66 -4.47 -13.19
C TYR A 42 -4.15 -5.89 -13.50
N GLY A 43 -5.38 -6.22 -13.12
CA GLY A 43 -5.98 -7.53 -13.36
C GLY A 43 -5.48 -8.64 -12.42
N LEU A 44 -4.80 -8.30 -11.32
CA LEU A 44 -4.34 -9.27 -10.32
C LEU A 44 -5.39 -9.43 -9.19
N PRO A 45 -6.14 -10.55 -9.11
CA PRO A 45 -7.23 -10.72 -8.14
C PRO A 45 -6.71 -11.12 -6.75
N ASN A 46 -5.78 -10.35 -6.18
CA ASN A 46 -5.06 -10.73 -4.98
C ASN A 46 -5.65 -10.16 -3.68
N GLY A 47 -6.55 -9.17 -3.75
CA GLY A 47 -7.27 -8.61 -2.60
C GLY A 47 -6.58 -7.42 -1.90
N ALA A 48 -5.41 -6.99 -2.38
CA ALA A 48 -4.73 -5.80 -1.90
C ALA A 48 -5.60 -4.55 -2.09
N ALA A 49 -5.62 -3.66 -1.09
CA ALA A 49 -6.53 -2.52 -1.08
C ALA A 49 -6.05 -1.36 -0.20
N LEU A 50 -6.50 -0.16 -0.52
CA LEU A 50 -6.21 1.07 0.22
C LEU A 50 -7.47 1.69 0.83
N SER A 51 -7.32 2.35 1.98
CA SER A 51 -8.32 3.28 2.48
C SER A 51 -8.43 4.54 1.62
N ASP A 52 -9.41 5.40 1.92
CA ASP A 52 -9.33 6.81 1.54
C ASP A 52 -8.12 7.49 2.21
N PRO A 53 -7.61 8.60 1.64
CA PRO A 53 -6.53 9.36 2.26
C PRO A 53 -6.94 9.86 3.65
N ILE A 54 -6.00 9.78 4.58
CA ILE A 54 -6.13 10.28 5.94
C ILE A 54 -5.33 11.58 6.00
N GLU A 55 -6.02 12.68 6.28
CA GLU A 55 -5.45 14.02 6.40
C GLU A 55 -5.61 14.54 7.84
N GLY A 56 -4.76 15.50 8.25
CA GLY A 56 -4.86 16.16 9.56
C GLY A 56 -4.51 15.27 10.77
N ARG A 57 -3.91 14.09 10.56
CA ARG A 57 -3.47 13.17 11.62
C ARG A 57 -1.99 12.88 11.50
N ALA A 58 -1.30 12.75 12.64
CA ALA A 58 0.09 12.32 12.66
C ALA A 58 0.18 10.80 12.38
N PHE A 59 1.18 10.39 11.61
CA PHE A 59 1.42 8.99 11.27
C PHE A 59 1.62 8.10 12.50
N ASP A 60 2.28 8.61 13.54
CA ASP A 60 2.60 7.85 14.75
C ASP A 60 1.38 7.71 15.71
N ASP A 61 0.32 8.49 15.49
CA ASP A 61 -0.95 8.37 16.22
C ASP A 61 -1.84 7.25 15.68
N LEU A 62 -1.61 6.83 14.44
CA LEU A 62 -2.34 5.73 13.81
C LEU A 62 -1.73 4.40 14.26
N ARG A 63 -2.22 3.86 15.39
CA ARG A 63 -1.71 2.63 16.01
C ARG A 63 -2.58 1.40 15.76
N GLU A 64 -3.70 1.56 15.07
CA GLU A 64 -4.59 0.46 14.71
C GLU A 64 -5.42 0.87 13.49
N VAL A 65 -5.70 -0.08 12.60
CA VAL A 65 -6.69 0.10 11.53
C VAL A 65 -8.10 -0.03 12.13
N PRO A 66 -8.98 0.99 12.04
CA PRO A 66 -10.34 0.92 12.55
C PRO A 66 -11.13 -0.27 11.98
N ARG A 67 -11.93 -0.96 12.79
CA ARG A 67 -12.68 -2.17 12.36
C ARG A 67 -13.56 -1.93 11.12
N ASN A 68 -14.22 -0.77 11.10
CA ASN A 68 -15.10 -0.30 10.03
C ASN A 68 -14.37 0.47 8.93
N GLN A 69 -13.03 0.45 8.88
CA GLN A 69 -12.26 1.12 7.83
C GLN A 69 -12.63 0.56 6.44
N PRO A 70 -13.19 1.38 5.54
CA PRO A 70 -13.39 0.97 4.16
C PRO A 70 -12.05 0.78 3.44
N PHE A 71 -11.99 -0.26 2.60
CA PHE A 71 -10.85 -0.59 1.75
C PHE A 71 -11.34 -0.77 0.31
N ARG A 72 -10.60 -0.20 -0.64
CA ARG A 72 -10.90 -0.25 -2.08
C ARG A 72 -9.71 -0.83 -2.84
N SER A 73 -9.95 -1.89 -3.59
CA SER A 73 -8.96 -2.53 -4.49
C SER A 73 -9.06 -2.00 -5.92
N ASP A 74 -10.16 -1.32 -6.24
CA ASP A 74 -10.56 -0.84 -7.56
C ASP A 74 -10.29 0.65 -7.77
N VAL A 75 -9.61 1.31 -6.82
CA VAL A 75 -9.38 2.76 -6.84
C VAL A 75 -7.90 3.04 -6.59
N ALA A 76 -7.28 3.80 -7.49
CA ALA A 76 -5.94 4.35 -7.29
C ALA A 76 -6.03 5.59 -6.39
N ARG A 77 -5.03 5.79 -5.53
CA ARG A 77 -4.97 6.93 -4.60
C ARG A 77 -3.92 7.93 -5.05
N PRO A 78 -4.20 9.25 -4.96
CA PRO A 78 -3.22 10.26 -5.30
C PRO A 78 -2.05 10.18 -4.34
N VAL A 79 -0.81 10.36 -4.80
CA VAL A 79 0.40 10.39 -3.98
C VAL A 79 0.86 11.85 -3.84
N ARG A 80 0.58 12.45 -2.68
CA ARG A 80 0.98 13.82 -2.34
C ARG A 80 1.68 13.82 -0.98
N PRO A 81 2.74 14.62 -0.79
CA PRO A 81 3.43 14.70 0.50
C PRO A 81 2.46 14.94 1.66
N GLY A 82 2.66 14.21 2.76
CA GLY A 82 1.83 14.29 3.96
C GLY A 82 0.61 13.37 3.98
N LEU A 83 0.17 12.83 2.84
CA LEU A 83 -0.94 11.88 2.83
C LEU A 83 -0.57 10.56 3.51
N ILE A 84 -1.54 10.02 4.25
CA ILE A 84 -1.45 8.73 4.93
C ILE A 84 -2.59 7.82 4.46
N TYR A 85 -2.34 6.52 4.39
CA TYR A 85 -3.35 5.51 4.09
C TYR A 85 -3.20 4.33 5.03
N PHE A 86 -4.31 3.67 5.31
CA PHE A 86 -4.26 2.27 5.69
C PHE A 86 -4.16 1.41 4.42
N ALA A 87 -3.32 0.40 4.49
CA ALA A 87 -3.15 -0.59 3.44
C ALA A 87 -3.49 -1.97 3.98
N ARG A 88 -4.18 -2.76 3.16
CA ARG A 88 -4.43 -4.19 3.38
C ARG A 88 -3.68 -4.94 2.29
N SER A 89 -2.89 -5.94 2.69
CA SER A 89 -2.18 -6.78 1.73
C SER A 89 -3.17 -7.61 0.91
N ARG A 90 -2.65 -8.22 -0.14
CA ARG A 90 -3.25 -9.40 -0.73
C ARG A 90 -3.50 -10.50 0.29
N THR A 91 -4.40 -11.42 -0.06
CA THR A 91 -4.53 -12.70 0.61
C THR A 91 -3.44 -13.65 0.11
N PHE A 92 -2.57 -14.13 0.99
CA PHE A 92 -1.60 -15.17 0.68
C PHE A 92 -1.84 -16.42 1.54
N ALA A 93 -1.43 -17.57 1.04
CA ALA A 93 -1.58 -18.84 1.75
C ALA A 93 -0.65 -18.86 2.96
N SER A 94 -1.22 -19.09 4.15
CA SER A 94 -0.49 -19.30 5.40
C SER A 94 -1.04 -20.55 6.07
N GLY A 95 -0.47 -21.71 5.73
CA GLY A 95 -1.01 -23.01 6.14
C GLY A 95 -2.36 -23.30 5.46
N PHE A 96 -3.36 -23.72 6.24
CA PHE A 96 -4.70 -24.05 5.75
C PHE A 96 -5.63 -22.83 5.57
N TYR A 97 -5.21 -21.62 5.96
CA TYR A 97 -6.03 -20.41 5.92
C TYR A 97 -5.41 -19.30 5.05
N GLY A 98 -6.26 -18.42 4.53
CA GLY A 98 -5.83 -17.17 3.90
C GLY A 98 -5.39 -16.16 4.95
N CYS A 99 -4.23 -15.52 4.73
CA CYS A 99 -3.70 -14.48 5.59
C CYS A 99 -3.76 -13.12 4.90
N GLN A 100 -4.20 -12.10 5.64
CA GLN A 100 -4.11 -10.69 5.24
C GLN A 100 -3.37 -9.93 6.34
N GLN A 101 -2.51 -9.01 5.92
CA GLN A 101 -1.74 -8.13 6.78
C GLN A 101 -2.23 -6.69 6.60
N PHE A 102 -1.95 -5.86 7.60
CA PHE A 102 -2.33 -4.46 7.60
C PHE A 102 -1.11 -3.57 7.79
N ALA A 103 -1.13 -2.39 7.17
CA ALA A 103 -0.10 -1.39 7.31
C ALA A 103 -0.67 0.03 7.34
N LYS A 104 0.14 0.97 7.81
CA LYS A 104 0.01 2.39 7.50
C LYS A 104 1.12 2.81 6.55
N VAL A 105 0.78 3.64 5.57
CA VAL A 105 1.68 4.14 4.53
C VAL A 105 1.59 5.65 4.51
N GLN A 106 2.73 6.36 4.60
CA GLN A 106 2.80 7.81 4.46
C GLN A 106 3.66 8.20 3.28
N VAL A 107 3.19 9.18 2.50
CA VAL A 107 3.99 9.84 1.47
C VAL A 107 4.89 10.89 2.15
N VAL A 108 6.19 10.61 2.20
CA VAL A 108 7.18 11.49 2.84
C VAL A 108 7.60 12.60 1.88
N ALA A 109 7.88 12.26 0.63
CA ALA A 109 8.32 13.20 -0.38
C ALA A 109 7.99 12.69 -1.79
N VAL A 110 7.81 13.63 -2.72
CA VAL A 110 7.66 13.40 -4.16
C VAL A 110 8.63 14.34 -4.88
N ASP A 111 9.48 13.78 -5.73
CA ASP A 111 10.34 14.53 -6.64
C ASP A 111 9.96 14.14 -8.07
N ALA A 112 9.18 15.01 -8.71
CA ALA A 112 8.66 14.77 -10.06
C ALA A 112 9.72 14.95 -11.16
N THR A 113 10.81 15.66 -10.86
CA THR A 113 11.93 15.85 -11.79
C THR A 113 12.83 14.63 -11.80
N ALA A 114 13.10 14.06 -10.62
CA ALA A 114 13.89 12.83 -10.48
C ALA A 114 13.06 11.55 -10.64
N ASP A 115 11.73 11.65 -10.81
CA ASP A 115 10.80 10.51 -10.89
C ASP A 115 10.85 9.60 -9.64
N THR A 116 10.96 10.21 -8.46
CA THR A 116 11.06 9.46 -7.20
C THR A 116 9.97 9.82 -6.20
N VAL A 117 9.51 8.79 -5.46
CA VAL A 117 8.59 8.95 -4.34
C VAL A 117 9.18 8.22 -3.14
N ARG A 118 9.18 8.88 -1.98
CA ARG A 118 9.60 8.29 -0.71
C ARG A 118 8.37 7.98 0.14
N LEU A 119 8.23 6.71 0.51
CA LEU A 119 7.16 6.23 1.38
C LEU A 119 7.72 5.77 2.73
N LYS A 120 7.00 6.04 3.81
CA LYS A 120 7.19 5.41 5.13
C LYS A 120 6.10 4.36 5.30
N VAL A 121 6.48 3.11 5.56
CA VAL A 121 5.54 1.99 5.73
C VAL A 121 5.77 1.33 7.07
N VAL A 122 4.70 1.12 7.84
CA VAL A 122 4.71 0.30 9.06
C VAL A 122 3.63 -0.75 8.91
N ALA A 123 4.05 -2.02 8.80
CA ALA A 123 3.17 -3.16 8.63
C ALA A 123 3.17 -4.06 9.87
N ASN A 124 2.04 -4.70 10.13
CA ASN A 124 1.93 -5.80 11.07
C ASN A 124 1.84 -7.11 10.30
N ALA A 125 2.82 -7.98 10.51
CA ALA A 125 2.92 -9.25 9.81
C ALA A 125 1.94 -10.31 10.34
N ASN A 126 1.30 -10.07 11.49
CA ASN A 126 0.34 -11.00 12.08
C ASN A 126 -0.97 -11.01 11.29
N CYS A 127 -1.40 -12.20 10.88
CA CYS A 127 -2.60 -12.38 10.06
C CYS A 127 -3.85 -11.81 10.75
N GLY A 128 -4.54 -10.91 10.08
CA GLY A 128 -5.78 -10.30 10.54
C GLY A 128 -5.62 -9.30 11.70
N ASP A 129 -4.42 -9.14 12.26
CA ASP A 129 -4.17 -8.21 13.35
C ASP A 129 -4.04 -6.78 12.81
N ARG A 130 -4.94 -5.92 13.27
CA ARG A 130 -5.05 -4.53 12.82
C ARG A 130 -4.17 -3.57 13.59
N ARG A 131 -3.51 -4.00 14.66
CA ARG A 131 -2.57 -3.18 15.42
C ARG A 131 -1.39 -2.78 14.55
N LEU A 132 -0.92 -1.56 14.68
CA LEU A 132 0.20 -0.98 13.95
C LEU A 132 1.21 -0.45 14.95
N ALA A 133 2.48 -0.78 14.77
CA ALA A 133 3.56 -0.24 15.59
C ALA A 133 3.67 1.29 15.39
N ARG A 134 4.43 1.95 16.27
CA ARG A 134 4.76 3.36 16.10
C ARG A 134 5.56 3.56 14.81
#